data_AF-B1Z4K8-F1
#
_entry.id   AF-B1Z4K8-F1
#
_cell.length_a   1.000
_cell.length_b   1.000
_cell.length_c   1.000
_cell.angle_alpha   90.00
_cell.angle_beta   90.00
_cell.angle_gamma   90.00
#
_symmetry.space_group_name_H-M   'P 1'
#
loop_
_entity.id
_entity.type
_entity.pdbx_description
1 polymer ?
#
loop_
_entity_poly.entity_id
_entity_poly.type
_entity_poly.pdbx_seq_one_letter_code
_entity_poly.pdbx_strand_id
1 'polypeptide(L)' 'MAATERITMTMRELDRFKVIQDVADGKLKPWPAAERLELTTRQVRRLVARVAICVR' A
#
# COMPACT_ATOMS: atom_id res chain seq x y z
N MET A 1 2.04 21.22 -15.32
CA MET A 1 3.10 20.67 -14.44
C MET A 1 2.42 20.31 -13.13
N ALA A 2 2.40 19.04 -12.72
CA ALA A 2 1.74 18.64 -11.49
C ALA A 2 2.48 19.26 -10.29
N ALA A 3 1.77 20.03 -9.46
CA ALA A 3 2.33 20.55 -8.23
C ALA A 3 2.58 19.37 -7.29
N THR A 4 3.84 19.10 -6.98
CA THR A 4 4.20 18.05 -6.02
C THR A 4 3.85 18.53 -4.61
N GLU A 5 2.62 18.29 -4.17
CA GLU A 5 2.25 18.45 -2.76
C GLU A 5 3.04 17.44 -1.92
N ARG A 6 3.73 17.94 -0.90
CA ARG A 6 4.57 17.11 -0.02
C ARG A 6 3.75 16.73 1.21
N ILE A 7 3.58 15.43 1.40
CA ILE A 7 2.94 14.86 2.60
C ILE A 7 4.05 14.38 3.54
N THR A 8 4.03 14.83 4.79
CA THR A 8 4.95 14.35 5.82
C THR A 8 4.43 13.06 6.41
N MET A 9 5.25 12.02 6.43
CA MET A 9 4.92 10.72 7.00
C MET A 9 6.07 10.23 7.87
N THR A 10 5.76 9.40 8.85
CA THR A 10 6.75 8.64 9.62
C THR A 10 7.33 7.50 8.78
N MET A 11 8.53 7.04 9.12
CA MET A 11 9.15 5.88 8.43
C MET A 11 8.26 4.63 8.46
N ARG A 12 7.55 4.39 9.58
CA ARG A 12 6.62 3.26 9.72
C ARG A 12 5.38 3.39 8.83
N GLU A 13 4.91 4.60 8.59
CA GLU A 13 3.81 4.84 7.63
C GLU A 13 4.28 4.61 6.20
N LEU A 14 5.48 5.08 5.87
CA LEU A 14 6.09 4.88 4.56
C LEU A 14 6.31 3.39 4.25
N ASP A 15 6.81 2.61 5.21
CA ASP A 15 6.99 1.16 5.05
C ASP A 15 5.66 0.43 4.80
N ARG A 16 4.61 0.81 5.55
CA ARG A 16 3.26 0.24 5.34
C ARG A 16 2.73 0.59 3.95
N PHE A 17 2.92 1.83 3.51
CA PHE A 17 2.54 2.24 2.16
C PHE A 17 3.29 1.47 1.08
N LYS A 18 4.60 1.28 1.24
CA LYS A 18 5.43 0.52 0.30
C LYS A 18 4.96 -0.92 0.17
N VAL A 19 4.64 -1.59 1.27
CA VAL A 19 4.11 -2.96 1.25
C VAL A 19 2.79 -3.04 0.48
N ILE A 20 1.88 -2.06 0.66
CA ILE A 20 0.61 -2.03 -0.07
C ILE A 20 0.86 -1.77 -1.58
N GLN A 21 1.78 -0.86 -1.91
CA GLN A 21 2.13 -0.53 -3.29
C GLN A 21 2.79 -1.71 -4.01
N ASP A 22 3.67 -2.46 -3.36
CA ASP A 22 4.27 -3.67 -3.93
C ASP A 22 3.21 -4.74 -4.24
N VAL A 23 2.12 -4.83 -3.45
CA VAL A 23 1.00 -5.72 -3.78
C VAL A 23 0.18 -5.19 -4.95
N ALA A 24 -0.08 -3.88 -5.00
CA ALA A 24 -0.79 -3.23 -6.10
C ALA A 24 -0.05 -3.39 -7.45
N ASP A 25 1.28 -3.29 -7.42
CA ASP A 25 2.16 -3.46 -8.57
C ASP A 25 2.38 -4.94 -8.96
N GLY A 26 1.83 -5.89 -8.18
CA GLY A 26 2.02 -7.33 -8.39
C GLY A 26 3.41 -7.87 -8.01
N LYS A 27 4.25 -7.05 -7.39
CA LYS A 27 5.61 -7.42 -6.91
C LYS A 27 5.58 -8.27 -5.65
N LEU A 28 4.51 -8.17 -4.85
CA LEU A 28 4.33 -8.90 -3.60
C LEU A 28 2.97 -9.60 -3.57
N LYS A 29 2.94 -10.87 -3.16
CA LYS A 29 1.66 -11.58 -2.97
C LYS A 29 0.90 -11.01 -1.76
N PRO A 30 -0.44 -11.09 -1.71
CA PRO A 30 -1.22 -10.58 -0.58
C PRO A 30 -0.99 -11.30 0.75
N TRP A 31 -0.56 -12.58 0.74
CA TRP A 31 -0.31 -13.35 1.96
C TRP A 31 0.95 -12.88 2.72
N PRO A 32 2.12 -12.71 2.09
CA PRO A 32 3.28 -12.08 2.74
C PRO A 32 3.02 -10.65 3.23
N ALA A 33 2.23 -9.87 2.50
CA ALA A 33 1.87 -8.52 2.92
C ALA A 33 0.97 -8.49 4.16
N ALA A 34 0.04 -9.45 4.26
CA ALA A 34 -0.83 -9.61 5.42
C ALA A 34 -0.04 -9.86 6.71
N GLU A 35 0.97 -10.72 6.65
CA GLU A 35 1.87 -10.99 7.77
C GLU A 35 2.65 -9.73 8.21
N ARG A 36 3.25 -9.01 7.25
CA ARG A 36 4.02 -7.78 7.52
C ARG A 36 3.20 -6.63 8.08
N LEU A 37 1.92 -6.56 7.69
CA LEU A 37 1.00 -5.51 8.12
C LEU A 37 0.18 -5.90 9.34
N GLU A 38 0.32 -7.14 9.84
CA GLU A 38 -0.54 -7.72 10.88
C GLU A 38 -2.04 -7.62 10.54
N LEU A 39 -2.36 -7.88 9.26
CA LEU A 39 -3.71 -7.82 8.71
C LEU A 39 -4.12 -9.16 8.11
N THR A 40 -5.42 -9.33 7.88
CA THR A 40 -5.90 -10.45 7.06
C THR A 40 -5.67 -10.18 5.57
N THR A 41 -5.46 -11.24 4.79
CA THR A 41 -5.35 -11.14 3.32
C THR A 41 -6.55 -10.46 2.67
N ARG A 42 -7.74 -10.61 3.26
CA ARG A 42 -8.97 -9.91 2.85
C ARG A 42 -8.87 -8.39 3.07
N GLN A 43 -8.35 -7.95 4.21
CA GLN A 43 -8.12 -6.52 4.49
C GLN A 43 -7.09 -5.94 3.53
N VAL A 44 -5.99 -6.65 3.26
CA VAL A 44 -4.97 -6.23 2.28
C VAL A 44 -5.59 -6.05 0.89
N ARG A 45 -6.36 -7.03 0.40
CA ARG A 45 -7.04 -6.91 -0.91
C ARG A 45 -7.98 -5.70 -0.98
N ARG A 46 -8.70 -5.39 0.10
CA ARG A 46 -9.55 -4.20 0.17
C ARG A 46 -8.73 -2.90 0.17
N LEU A 47 -7.62 -2.86 0.91
CA LEU A 47 -6.70 -1.73 0.93
C LEU A 47 -6.13 -1.45 -0.45
N VAL A 48 -5.64 -2.49 -1.13
CA VAL A 48 -5.12 -2.40 -2.50
C VAL A 48 -6.19 -1.87 -3.46
N ALA A 49 -7.43 -2.37 -3.37
CA ALA A 49 -8.52 -1.85 -4.20
C ALA A 49 -8.80 -0.35 -3.98
N ARG A 50 -8.67 0.15 -2.74
CA ARG A 50 -8.84 1.58 -2.43
C ARG A 50 -7.70 2.44 -2.97
N VAL A 51 -6.47 1.94 -2.89
CA VAL A 51 -5.29 2.66 -3.43
C VAL A 51 -5.29 2.62 -4.96
N ALA A 52 -5.66 1.49 -5.57
CA ALA A 52 -5.71 1.33 -7.03
C ALA A 52 -6.76 2.22 -7.72
N ILE A 53 -7.82 2.63 -7.03
CA ILE A 53 -8.78 3.64 -7.54
C ILE A 53 -8.14 5.04 -7.60
N CYS A 54 -7.17 5.33 -6.73
CA CYS A 54 -6.54 6.65 -6.63
C CYS A 54 -5.28 6.78 -7.51
N VAL A 55 -4.67 5.66 -7.92
CA VAL A 55 -3.42 5.61 -8.72
C VAL A 55 -3.69 5.41 -10.23
N ARG A 56 -4.94 5.53 -10.66
CA ARG A 56 -5.33 5.58 -12.08
C ARG A 56 -5.86 6.97 -12.42
#